data_AF-A0A8T3RN79-F1
#
_entry.id   AF-A0A8T3RN79-F1
#
_cell.length_a   1.000
_cell.length_b   1.000
_cell.length_c   1.000
_cell.angle_alpha   90.00
_cell.angle_beta   90.00
_cell.angle_gamma   90.00
#
_symmetry.space_group_name_H-M   'P 1'
#
loop_
_entity.id
_entity.type
_entity.pdbx_description
1 polymer ?
#
loop_
_entity_poly.entity_id
_entity_poly.type
_entity_poly.pdbx_seq_one_letter_code
_entity_poly.pdbx_strand_id
1 'polypeptide(L)'
;MPRGLFALLLSIAVPCHAAGISGIRMWTAPDNTRVVFDLSAPVNYHLFTLTHPHRVVLDIEGGRFVKPPPPSDPADRFLKSIRYAPHGRKLRLVLDLKQRTEVKGFALVPQRPYGHRLVVDLLGHEALAPQVTPLTFEPLRLRNVVIAIDAGHGGEDPGAIGKRGAREKQVVLAIARMLAQRVNAERGMRAVLIRNGDYFISLRNRIKRARQHKADLFVSIHADAFRDPRASGSSVYVLSRHGASSEAARWLAERENASDLVGGVSLDDKDDLLRKVFLDLSQTAAIDASVNVGGHVLQRLNRLGKIHHQGVSGRASPS
;
A
#
# COMPACT_ATOMS: atom_id res chain seq x y z
N MET A 1 60.84 -19.35 -27.30
CA MET A 1 59.59 -20.05 -27.70
C MET A 1 58.72 -20.24 -26.46
N PRO A 2 57.86 -19.29 -26.04
CA PRO A 2 56.97 -19.52 -24.91
C PRO A 2 55.73 -20.30 -25.38
N ARG A 3 55.41 -21.38 -24.68
CA ARG A 3 54.24 -22.23 -24.90
C ARG A 3 53.00 -21.52 -24.33
N GLY A 4 52.07 -21.14 -25.20
CA GLY A 4 50.78 -20.55 -24.81
C GLY A 4 49.84 -21.62 -24.25
N LEU A 5 49.40 -21.44 -23.02
CA LEU A 5 48.39 -22.26 -22.34
C LEU A 5 47.00 -21.77 -22.78
N PHE A 6 46.29 -22.55 -23.60
CA PHE A 6 44.92 -22.24 -24.02
C PHE A 6 43.94 -22.69 -22.93
N ALA A 7 43.37 -21.74 -22.18
CA ALA A 7 42.31 -22.01 -21.22
C ALA A 7 40.96 -22.14 -21.95
N LEU A 8 40.41 -23.35 -21.99
CA LEU A 8 39.08 -23.64 -22.53
C LEU A 8 38.01 -23.17 -21.53
N LEU A 9 37.43 -22.01 -21.76
CA LEU A 9 36.28 -21.49 -21.02
C LEU A 9 35.02 -22.30 -21.36
N LEU A 10 34.72 -23.29 -20.53
CA LEU A 10 33.49 -24.07 -20.60
C LEU A 10 32.31 -23.15 -20.18
N SER A 11 31.56 -22.66 -21.15
CA SER A 11 30.37 -21.83 -20.92
C SER A 11 29.25 -22.72 -20.39
N ILE A 12 29.00 -22.67 -19.08
CA ILE A 12 27.86 -23.35 -18.45
C ILE A 12 26.59 -22.64 -18.95
N ALA A 13 25.87 -23.28 -19.87
CA ALA A 13 24.56 -22.82 -20.31
C ALA A 13 23.57 -22.99 -19.14
N VAL A 14 23.21 -21.89 -18.49
CA VAL A 14 22.12 -21.88 -17.51
C VAL A 14 20.81 -22.10 -18.28
N PRO A 15 20.07 -23.20 -18.04
CA PRO A 15 18.81 -23.42 -18.74
C PRO A 15 17.80 -22.34 -18.32
N CYS A 16 17.50 -21.44 -19.27
CA CYS A 16 16.44 -20.44 -19.15
C CYS A 16 15.09 -21.16 -19.11
N HIS A 17 14.64 -21.51 -17.91
CA HIS A 17 13.32 -22.09 -17.72
C HIS A 17 12.27 -21.02 -18.01
N ALA A 18 11.37 -21.34 -18.94
CA ALA A 18 10.21 -20.52 -19.26
C ALA A 18 9.40 -20.26 -17.98
N ALA A 19 9.27 -18.99 -17.58
CA ALA A 19 8.63 -18.65 -16.31
C ALA A 19 7.15 -19.05 -16.34
N GLY A 20 6.76 -19.90 -15.39
CA GLY A 20 5.38 -20.27 -15.20
C GLY A 20 4.64 -19.20 -14.41
N ILE A 21 3.46 -18.81 -14.90
CA ILE A 21 2.48 -18.04 -14.12
C ILE A 21 1.73 -19.05 -13.26
N SER A 22 2.03 -19.04 -11.97
CA SER A 22 1.48 -19.99 -10.99
C SER A 22 0.10 -19.57 -10.50
N GLY A 23 -0.23 -18.28 -10.59
CA GLY A 23 -1.53 -17.74 -10.19
C GLY A 23 -1.73 -16.28 -10.57
N ILE A 24 -2.98 -15.84 -10.48
CA ILE A 24 -3.37 -14.43 -10.59
C ILE A 24 -4.19 -14.06 -9.35
N ARG A 25 -3.83 -12.94 -8.75
CA ARG A 25 -4.55 -12.34 -7.62
C ARG A 25 -5.07 -10.97 -8.07
N MET A 26 -6.30 -10.66 -7.68
CA MET A 26 -6.95 -9.39 -8.03
C MET A 26 -7.47 -8.73 -6.77
N TRP A 27 -7.23 -7.42 -6.67
CA TRP A 27 -7.72 -6.58 -5.58
C TRP A 27 -8.43 -5.38 -6.19
N THR A 28 -9.75 -5.36 -6.01
CA THR A 28 -10.62 -4.30 -6.47
C THR A 28 -10.77 -3.23 -5.40
N ALA A 29 -10.49 -1.97 -5.74
CA ALA A 29 -10.75 -0.80 -4.92
C ALA A 29 -11.61 0.22 -5.68
N PRO A 30 -12.20 1.22 -5.00
CA PRO A 30 -13.05 2.22 -5.65
C PRO A 30 -12.36 3.02 -6.76
N ASP A 31 -11.06 3.28 -6.63
CA ASP A 31 -10.26 4.15 -7.48
C ASP A 31 -9.13 3.42 -8.24
N ASN A 32 -8.87 2.15 -7.92
CA ASN A 32 -7.96 1.32 -8.68
C ASN A 32 -8.30 -0.17 -8.62
N THR A 33 -7.80 -0.91 -9.60
CA THR A 33 -7.74 -2.38 -9.55
C THR A 33 -6.29 -2.81 -9.67
N ARG A 34 -5.82 -3.63 -8.74
CA ARG A 34 -4.48 -4.23 -8.78
C ARG A 34 -4.59 -5.69 -9.21
N VAL A 35 -3.91 -6.04 -10.31
CA VAL A 35 -3.78 -7.42 -10.79
C VAL A 35 -2.34 -7.87 -10.59
N VAL A 36 -2.15 -8.97 -9.86
CA VAL A 36 -0.83 -9.50 -9.53
C VAL A 36 -0.68 -10.90 -10.11
N PHE A 37 0.34 -11.09 -10.93
CA PHE A 37 0.74 -12.36 -11.51
C PHE A 37 1.85 -12.97 -10.66
N ASP A 38 1.60 -14.15 -10.10
CA ASP A 38 2.62 -14.90 -9.35
C ASP A 38 3.47 -15.71 -10.34
N LEU A 39 4.79 -15.52 -10.27
CA LEU A 39 5.76 -16.02 -11.25
C LEU A 39 6.78 -16.97 -10.61
N SER A 40 7.18 -18.01 -11.34
CA SER A 40 8.22 -18.94 -10.89
C SER A 40 9.64 -18.40 -11.03
N ALA A 41 9.85 -17.39 -11.88
CA ALA A 41 11.13 -16.78 -12.19
C ALA A 41 10.93 -15.33 -12.67
N PRO A 42 11.97 -14.48 -12.71
CA PRO A 42 11.90 -13.17 -13.35
C PRO A 42 11.47 -13.30 -14.82
N VAL A 43 10.73 -12.31 -15.32
CA VAL A 43 10.25 -12.30 -16.72
C VAL A 43 10.55 -10.97 -17.40
N ASN A 44 10.86 -11.06 -18.68
CA ASN A 44 10.77 -9.93 -19.58
C ASN A 44 9.32 -9.77 -20.01
N TYR A 45 8.81 -8.55 -19.93
CA TYR A 45 7.44 -8.24 -20.33
C TYR A 45 7.36 -6.93 -21.09
N HIS A 46 6.34 -6.82 -21.94
CA HIS A 46 5.99 -5.59 -22.63
C HIS A 46 4.54 -5.24 -22.32
N LEU A 47 4.31 -4.05 -21.77
CA LEU A 47 3.00 -3.58 -21.34
C LEU A 47 2.60 -2.37 -22.18
N PHE A 48 1.43 -2.44 -22.80
CA PHE A 48 0.89 -1.36 -23.62
C PHE A 48 -0.63 -1.33 -23.57
N THR A 49 -1.22 -0.24 -24.05
CA THR A 49 -2.68 -0.06 -24.06
C THR A 49 -3.21 0.02 -25.48
N LEU A 50 -4.45 -0.42 -25.67
CA LEU A 50 -5.21 -0.24 -26.91
C LEU A 50 -6.46 0.58 -26.62
N THR A 51 -6.81 1.46 -27.55
CA THR A 51 -8.05 2.21 -27.55
C THR A 51 -8.99 1.58 -28.58
N HIS A 52 -10.30 1.48 -28.28
CA HIS A 52 -11.33 0.86 -29.13
C HIS A 52 -11.29 -0.70 -29.25
N PRO A 53 -11.84 -1.46 -28.30
CA PRO A 53 -12.20 -1.06 -26.93
C PRO A 53 -10.93 -0.87 -26.07
N HIS A 54 -11.09 -0.18 -24.94
CA HIS A 54 -10.00 0.01 -23.97
C HIS A 54 -9.50 -1.34 -23.46
N ARG A 55 -8.22 -1.61 -23.70
CA ARG A 55 -7.56 -2.86 -23.29
C ARG A 55 -6.16 -2.55 -22.79
N VAL A 56 -5.71 -3.31 -21.80
CA VAL A 56 -4.30 -3.41 -21.45
C VAL A 56 -3.79 -4.74 -21.97
N VAL A 57 -2.69 -4.69 -22.72
CA VAL A 57 -2.05 -5.88 -23.27
C VAL A 57 -0.70 -6.04 -22.58
N LEU A 58 -0.51 -7.22 -22.00
CA LEU A 58 0.72 -7.63 -21.33
C LEU A 58 1.28 -8.85 -22.05
N ASP A 59 2.41 -8.68 -22.73
CA ASP A 59 3.14 -9.76 -23.38
C ASP A 59 4.27 -10.23 -22.48
N ILE A 60 4.29 -11.52 -22.13
CA ILE A 60 5.33 -12.13 -21.29
C ILE A 60 6.13 -13.12 -22.13
N GLU A 61 7.45 -12.98 -22.15
CA GLU A 61 8.32 -13.88 -22.91
C GLU A 61 8.39 -15.27 -22.25
N GLY A 62 8.11 -16.33 -23.02
CA GLY A 62 8.13 -17.70 -22.51
C GLY A 62 7.07 -18.00 -21.44
N GLY A 63 6.11 -17.11 -21.22
CA GLY A 63 5.07 -17.31 -20.21
C GLY A 63 4.20 -18.53 -20.50
N ARG A 64 3.85 -19.31 -19.48
CA ARG A 64 2.79 -20.32 -19.55
C ARG A 64 1.92 -20.27 -18.30
N PHE A 65 0.61 -20.44 -18.47
CA PHE A 65 -0.28 -20.59 -17.33
C PHE A 65 -0.21 -22.00 -16.77
N VAL A 66 0.03 -22.09 -15.46
CA VAL A 66 -0.14 -23.34 -14.71
C VAL A 66 -1.61 -23.56 -14.35
N LYS A 67 -2.37 -22.47 -14.18
CA LYS A 67 -3.82 -22.47 -13.91
C LYS A 67 -4.50 -21.36 -14.71
N PRO A 68 -5.76 -21.54 -15.16
CA PRO A 68 -6.50 -20.47 -15.81
C PRO A 68 -6.71 -19.28 -14.86
N PRO A 69 -6.80 -18.04 -15.39
CA PRO A 69 -7.14 -16.86 -14.61
C PRO A 69 -8.49 -17.03 -13.90
N PRO A 70 -8.62 -16.53 -12.66
CA PRO A 70 -9.92 -16.44 -12.00
C PRO A 70 -10.84 -15.47 -12.76
N PRO A 71 -12.17 -15.63 -12.66
CA PRO A 71 -13.11 -14.66 -13.20
C PRO A 71 -12.92 -13.30 -12.53
N SER A 72 -13.08 -12.22 -13.30
CA SER A 72 -13.05 -10.86 -12.78
C SER A 72 -14.25 -10.58 -11.88
N ASP A 73 -14.05 -9.72 -10.88
CA ASP A 73 -15.13 -9.26 -9.99
C ASP A 73 -16.16 -8.42 -10.78
N PRO A 74 -17.45 -8.82 -10.81
CA PRO A 74 -18.49 -8.03 -11.47
C PRO A 74 -18.58 -6.58 -10.95
N ALA A 75 -18.27 -6.35 -9.67
CA ALA A 75 -18.30 -5.04 -9.02
C ALA A 75 -17.09 -4.16 -9.36
N ASP A 76 -16.07 -4.69 -10.03
CA ASP A 76 -14.89 -3.93 -10.46
C ASP A 76 -15.28 -2.80 -11.41
N ARG A 77 -14.82 -1.58 -11.16
CA ARG A 77 -15.14 -0.41 -12.00
C ARG A 77 -14.26 -0.32 -13.24
N PHE A 78 -13.12 -0.98 -13.26
CA PHE A 78 -12.05 -0.83 -14.25
C PHE A 78 -11.87 -2.07 -15.11
N LEU A 79 -11.80 -3.26 -14.50
CA LEU A 79 -11.56 -4.52 -15.19
C LEU A 79 -12.89 -5.21 -15.56
N LYS A 80 -13.02 -5.59 -16.84
CA LYS A 80 -14.17 -6.35 -17.37
C LYS A 80 -13.90 -7.85 -17.43
N SER A 81 -12.73 -8.24 -17.92
CA SER A 81 -12.32 -9.64 -18.07
C SER A 81 -10.83 -9.75 -18.33
N ILE A 82 -10.24 -10.91 -18.02
CA ILE A 82 -8.87 -11.26 -18.40
C ILE A 82 -8.93 -12.38 -19.44
N ARG A 83 -8.34 -12.14 -20.61
CA ARG A 83 -8.14 -13.13 -21.67
C ARG A 83 -6.67 -13.42 -21.83
N TYR A 84 -6.35 -14.61 -22.34
CA TYR A 84 -4.98 -15.00 -22.63
C TYR A 84 -4.90 -15.89 -23.85
N ALA A 85 -3.81 -15.76 -24.61
CA ALA A 85 -3.53 -16.62 -25.75
C ALA A 85 -2.01 -16.70 -25.98
N PRO A 86 -1.50 -17.83 -26.51
CA PRO A 86 -0.17 -17.88 -27.10
C PRO A 86 -0.05 -16.82 -28.21
N HIS A 87 1.09 -16.12 -28.26
CA HIS A 87 1.40 -15.13 -29.29
C HIS A 87 2.87 -15.28 -29.71
N GLY A 88 3.11 -16.16 -30.69
CA GLY A 88 4.47 -16.56 -31.06
C GLY A 88 5.18 -17.25 -29.89
N ARG A 89 6.34 -16.72 -29.47
CA ARG A 89 7.09 -17.20 -28.29
C ARG A 89 6.67 -16.52 -26.97
N LYS A 90 5.64 -15.69 -27.02
CA LYS A 90 5.14 -14.93 -25.87
C LYS A 90 3.77 -15.46 -25.45
N LEU A 91 3.42 -15.23 -24.18
CA LEU A 91 2.05 -15.30 -23.70
C LEU A 91 1.47 -13.90 -23.70
N ARG A 92 0.39 -13.70 -24.45
CA ARG A 92 -0.33 -12.43 -24.47
C ARG A 92 -1.50 -12.50 -23.50
N LEU A 93 -1.51 -11.59 -22.54
CA LEU A 93 -2.59 -11.32 -21.61
C LEU A 93 -3.32 -10.05 -22.08
N VAL A 94 -4.64 -10.11 -22.13
CA VAL A 94 -5.48 -8.97 -22.49
C VAL A 94 -6.46 -8.72 -21.36
N LEU A 95 -6.29 -7.61 -20.67
CA LEU A 95 -7.23 -7.10 -19.67
C LEU A 95 -8.21 -6.19 -20.41
N ASP A 96 -9.44 -6.64 -20.58
CA ASP A 96 -10.50 -5.82 -21.16
C ASP A 96 -10.98 -4.82 -20.10
N LEU A 97 -11.02 -3.54 -20.45
CA LEU A 97 -11.37 -2.48 -19.51
C LEU A 97 -12.81 -1.99 -19.71
N LYS A 98 -13.46 -1.61 -18.61
CA LYS A 98 -14.79 -0.96 -18.62
C LYS A 98 -14.69 0.54 -18.94
N GLN A 99 -13.54 1.16 -18.66
CA GLN A 99 -13.29 2.59 -18.89
C GLN A 99 -11.79 2.83 -19.13
N ARG A 100 -11.42 4.05 -19.53
CA ARG A 100 -10.01 4.46 -19.65
C ARG A 100 -9.36 4.50 -18.27
N THR A 101 -8.18 3.89 -18.15
CA THR A 101 -7.36 3.90 -16.92
C THR A 101 -5.94 4.34 -17.23
N GLU A 102 -5.27 4.94 -16.26
CA GLU A 102 -3.81 4.96 -16.26
C GLU A 102 -3.32 3.56 -15.85
N VAL A 103 -2.24 3.09 -16.48
CA VAL A 103 -1.74 1.73 -16.28
C VAL A 103 -0.30 1.82 -15.81
N LYS A 104 -0.01 1.21 -14.67
CA LYS A 104 1.37 1.04 -14.19
C LYS A 104 1.69 -0.45 -14.11
N GLY A 105 2.80 -0.87 -14.71
CA GLY A 105 3.31 -2.23 -14.63
C GLY A 105 4.71 -2.26 -14.04
N PHE A 106 4.96 -3.16 -13.10
CA PHE A 106 6.29 -3.33 -12.51
C PHE A 106 6.46 -4.74 -11.94
N ALA A 107 7.69 -5.25 -12.01
CA ALA A 107 8.07 -6.53 -11.42
C ALA A 107 8.58 -6.33 -10.00
N LEU A 108 8.21 -7.23 -9.09
CA LEU A 108 8.72 -7.27 -7.72
C LEU A 108 9.71 -8.42 -7.57
N VAL A 109 10.82 -8.12 -6.89
CA VAL A 109 11.77 -9.11 -6.42
C VAL A 109 11.12 -9.99 -5.33
N PRO A 110 11.53 -11.27 -5.22
CA PRO A 110 10.92 -12.20 -4.28
C PRO A 110 11.19 -11.77 -2.84
N GLN A 111 10.14 -11.78 -2.01
CA GLN A 111 10.20 -11.52 -0.57
C GLN A 111 9.33 -12.55 0.14
N ARG A 112 9.93 -13.38 1.01
CA ARG A 112 9.20 -14.45 1.70
C ARG A 112 7.94 -13.92 2.41
N PRO A 113 6.79 -14.61 2.28
CA PRO A 113 6.59 -15.91 1.62
C PRO A 113 6.37 -15.83 0.10
N TYR A 114 6.38 -14.64 -0.50
CA TYR A 114 6.05 -14.41 -1.90
C TYR A 114 7.25 -14.56 -2.85
N GLY A 115 7.04 -15.23 -3.98
CA GLY A 115 8.03 -15.38 -5.05
C GLY A 115 8.11 -14.14 -5.95
N HIS A 116 8.58 -14.33 -7.18
CA HIS A 116 8.56 -13.28 -8.19
C HIS A 116 7.12 -12.88 -8.50
N ARG A 117 6.86 -11.58 -8.62
CA ARG A 117 5.52 -11.06 -8.92
C ARG A 117 5.62 -10.02 -10.03
N LEU A 118 4.63 -10.00 -10.91
CA LEU A 118 4.42 -8.90 -11.85
C LEU A 118 3.10 -8.23 -11.48
N VAL A 119 3.15 -6.94 -11.17
CA VAL A 119 1.99 -6.15 -10.76
C VAL A 119 1.56 -5.27 -11.92
N VAL A 120 0.25 -5.25 -12.18
CA VAL A 120 -0.39 -4.32 -13.10
C VAL A 120 -1.49 -3.57 -12.34
N ASP A 121 -1.26 -2.28 -12.13
CA ASP A 121 -2.25 -1.37 -11.56
C ASP A 121 -3.05 -0.68 -12.65
N LEU A 122 -4.37 -0.80 -12.55
CA LEU A 122 -5.35 -0.06 -13.32
C LEU A 122 -5.85 1.07 -12.44
N LEU A 123 -5.28 2.26 -12.62
CA LEU A 123 -5.63 3.44 -11.85
C LEU A 123 -6.75 4.18 -12.58
N GLY A 124 -7.85 4.44 -11.88
CA GLY A 124 -8.91 5.26 -12.42
C GLY A 124 -8.36 6.64 -12.80
N HIS A 125 -8.61 7.06 -14.04
CA HIS A 125 -8.56 8.47 -14.37
C HIS A 125 -9.79 9.09 -13.71
N GLU A 126 -9.68 9.38 -12.41
CA GLU A 126 -10.55 10.38 -11.84
C GLU A 126 -10.22 11.67 -12.58
N ALA A 127 -11.13 12.12 -13.45
CA ALA A 127 -11.16 13.48 -13.94
C ALA A 127 -11.52 14.41 -12.76
N LEU A 128 -10.64 14.45 -11.76
CA LEU A 128 -10.61 15.53 -10.81
C LEU A 128 -9.92 16.67 -11.53
N ALA A 129 -10.70 17.46 -12.24
CA ALA A 129 -10.33 18.85 -12.45
C ALA A 129 -9.84 19.37 -11.09
N PRO A 130 -8.62 19.92 -10.99
CA PRO A 130 -8.22 20.59 -9.76
C PRO A 130 -9.24 21.70 -9.54
N GLN A 131 -10.14 21.49 -8.58
CA GLN A 131 -10.90 22.55 -7.97
C GLN A 131 -9.87 23.35 -7.19
N VAL A 132 -9.12 24.20 -7.90
CA VAL A 132 -8.37 25.29 -7.31
C VAL A 132 -9.44 26.26 -6.83
N THR A 133 -10.05 25.94 -5.68
CA THR A 133 -10.82 26.95 -4.98
C THR A 133 -9.79 28.02 -4.60
N PRO A 134 -9.94 29.27 -5.04
CA PRO A 134 -9.11 30.35 -4.55
C PRO A 134 -9.14 30.29 -3.02
N LEU A 135 -7.98 30.48 -2.37
CA LEU A 135 -7.90 30.63 -0.91
C LEU A 135 -8.65 31.90 -0.52
N THR A 136 -9.97 31.78 -0.45
CA THR A 136 -10.86 32.71 0.21
C THR A 136 -10.79 32.32 1.67
N PHE A 137 -10.28 33.24 2.50
CA PHE A 137 -10.43 33.13 3.94
C PHE A 137 -11.91 33.37 4.26
N GLU A 138 -12.70 32.31 4.12
CA GLU A 138 -14.05 32.27 4.69
C GLU A 138 -13.92 32.51 6.20
N PRO A 139 -14.73 33.39 6.80
CA PRO A 139 -14.77 33.56 8.25
C PRO A 139 -15.00 32.18 8.89
N LEU A 140 -14.37 31.91 10.05
CA LEU A 140 -14.37 30.62 10.77
C LEU A 140 -15.79 30.05 10.93
N ARG A 141 -16.27 29.36 9.88
CA ARG A 141 -17.48 28.56 9.95
C ARG A 141 -17.13 27.32 10.76
N LEU A 142 -17.90 27.09 11.80
CA LEU A 142 -17.88 25.84 12.58
C LEU A 142 -18.21 24.69 11.63
N ARG A 143 -17.19 24.14 10.95
CA ARG A 143 -17.29 22.95 10.12
C ARG A 143 -17.01 21.74 10.98
N ASN A 144 -17.59 20.60 10.60
CA ASN A 144 -17.33 19.35 11.30
C ASN A 144 -15.81 19.05 11.31
N VAL A 145 -15.31 18.58 12.45
CA VAL A 145 -13.96 18.02 12.57
C VAL A 145 -13.90 16.74 11.76
N VAL A 146 -13.03 16.69 10.77
CA VAL A 146 -12.88 15.55 9.87
C VAL A 146 -11.76 14.65 10.38
N ILE A 147 -12.11 13.42 10.75
CA ILE A 147 -11.16 12.41 11.21
C ILE A 147 -10.95 11.38 10.10
N ALA A 148 -9.76 11.39 9.49
CA ALA A 148 -9.31 10.33 8.61
C ALA A 148 -8.86 9.13 9.44
N ILE A 149 -9.46 7.97 9.20
CA ILE A 149 -9.18 6.71 9.89
C ILE A 149 -8.55 5.77 8.88
N ASP A 150 -7.28 5.48 9.09
CA ASP A 150 -6.51 4.54 8.28
C ASP A 150 -6.43 3.18 8.95
N ALA A 151 -6.82 2.15 8.19
CA ALA A 151 -6.68 0.77 8.62
C ALA A 151 -5.38 0.24 8.00
N GLY A 152 -4.40 -0.12 8.83
CA GLY A 152 -3.10 -0.67 8.42
C GLY A 152 -3.19 -1.77 7.37
N HIS A 153 -2.17 -1.89 6.52
CA HIS A 153 -2.04 -2.96 5.51
C HIS A 153 -3.22 -3.06 4.53
N GLY A 154 -3.54 -4.27 4.04
CA GLY A 154 -4.64 -4.54 3.12
C GLY A 154 -4.17 -5.24 1.84
N GLY A 155 -5.05 -6.01 1.21
CA GLY A 155 -4.73 -6.71 -0.03
C GLY A 155 -3.58 -7.72 0.14
N GLU A 156 -2.51 -7.52 -0.62
CA GLU A 156 -1.31 -8.38 -0.57
C GLU A 156 -0.57 -8.31 0.75
N ASP A 157 -0.69 -7.20 1.48
CA ASP A 157 -0.04 -7.03 2.76
C ASP A 157 -0.98 -7.51 3.89
N PRO A 158 -0.73 -8.67 4.51
CA PRO A 158 -1.55 -9.16 5.62
C PRO A 158 -1.29 -8.41 6.94
N GLY A 159 -0.21 -7.65 7.04
CA GLY A 159 0.38 -7.22 8.31
C GLY A 159 0.85 -8.40 9.16
N ALA A 160 0.87 -8.22 10.47
CA ALA A 160 1.13 -9.29 11.42
C ALA A 160 0.13 -10.45 11.31
N ILE A 161 0.64 -11.67 11.44
CA ILE A 161 -0.17 -12.89 11.51
C ILE A 161 -0.04 -13.48 12.91
N GLY A 162 -1.15 -13.53 13.65
CA GLY A 162 -1.19 -14.09 14.99
C GLY A 162 -1.03 -15.61 15.01
N LYS A 163 -0.69 -16.19 16.17
CA LYS A 163 -0.46 -17.63 16.35
C LYS A 163 -1.61 -18.53 15.87
N ARG A 164 -2.85 -18.02 15.92
CA ARG A 164 -4.07 -18.71 15.48
C ARG A 164 -4.52 -18.34 14.06
N GLY A 165 -3.67 -17.66 13.28
CA GLY A 165 -3.94 -17.29 11.88
C GLY A 165 -4.69 -15.96 11.68
N ALA A 166 -5.00 -15.22 12.75
CA ALA A 166 -5.61 -13.90 12.63
C ALA A 166 -4.68 -12.94 11.89
N ARG A 167 -5.19 -12.22 10.89
CA ARG A 167 -4.41 -11.27 10.09
C ARG A 167 -4.70 -9.86 10.55
N GLU A 168 -3.65 -9.10 10.82
CA GLU A 168 -3.73 -7.70 11.25
C GLU A 168 -4.66 -6.88 10.35
N LYS A 169 -4.49 -6.98 9.02
CA LYS A 169 -5.31 -6.24 8.05
C LYS A 169 -6.83 -6.40 8.24
N GLN A 170 -7.28 -7.54 8.75
CA GLN A 170 -8.70 -7.83 8.99
C GLN A 170 -9.16 -7.22 10.32
N VAL A 171 -8.34 -7.37 11.36
CA VAL A 171 -8.60 -6.83 12.70
C VAL A 171 -8.67 -5.31 12.64
N VAL A 172 -7.68 -4.66 12.04
CA VAL A 172 -7.61 -3.19 11.99
C VAL A 172 -8.71 -2.59 11.11
N LEU A 173 -9.16 -3.29 10.06
CA LEU A 173 -10.31 -2.85 9.26
C LEU A 173 -11.62 -2.88 10.08
N ALA A 174 -11.81 -3.93 10.89
CA ALA A 174 -12.97 -4.02 11.76
C ALA A 174 -12.98 -2.89 12.81
N ILE A 175 -11.83 -2.66 13.45
CA ILE A 175 -11.68 -1.57 14.43
C ILE A 175 -11.92 -0.21 13.76
N ALA A 176 -11.36 0.03 12.58
CA ALA A 176 -11.53 1.28 11.84
C ALA A 176 -13.00 1.57 11.53
N ARG A 177 -13.76 0.55 11.10
CA ARG A 177 -15.22 0.68 10.86
C ARG A 177 -15.99 1.02 12.13
N MET A 178 -15.67 0.36 13.25
CA MET A 178 -16.29 0.67 14.54
C MET A 178 -15.96 2.08 15.01
N LEU A 179 -14.71 2.52 14.86
CA LEU A 179 -14.30 3.88 15.19
C LEU A 179 -15.03 4.90 14.32
N ALA A 180 -15.12 4.65 13.00
CA ALA A 180 -15.82 5.53 12.07
C ALA A 180 -17.30 5.69 12.44
N GLN A 181 -17.97 4.62 12.83
CA GLN A 181 -19.36 4.67 13.31
C GLN A 181 -19.49 5.55 14.56
N ARG A 182 -18.59 5.40 15.54
CA ARG A 182 -18.61 6.22 16.76
C ARG A 182 -18.32 7.69 16.49
N VAL A 183 -17.35 7.98 15.63
CA VAL A 183 -17.03 9.36 15.22
C VAL A 183 -18.20 9.99 14.48
N ASN A 184 -18.87 9.27 13.58
CA ASN A 184 -20.05 9.78 12.86
C ASN A 184 -21.28 9.98 13.75
N ALA A 185 -21.32 9.32 14.92
CA ALA A 185 -22.38 9.53 15.91
C ALA A 185 -22.17 10.78 16.77
N GLU A 186 -20.94 11.32 16.80
CA GLU A 186 -20.60 12.51 17.58
C GLU A 186 -20.97 13.79 16.83
N ARG A 187 -21.67 14.72 17.49
CA ARG A 187 -22.12 15.95 16.84
C ARG A 187 -20.92 16.83 16.50
N GLY A 188 -20.86 17.29 15.27
CA GLY A 188 -19.77 18.14 14.79
C GLY A 188 -18.52 17.35 14.38
N MET A 189 -18.59 16.03 14.26
CA MET A 189 -17.50 15.21 13.73
C MET A 189 -17.91 14.45 12.46
N ARG A 190 -16.93 14.07 11.66
CA ARG A 190 -17.13 13.24 10.45
C ARG A 190 -15.94 12.33 10.24
N ALA A 191 -16.20 11.03 10.13
CA ALA A 191 -15.19 10.04 9.80
C ALA A 191 -14.98 9.90 8.29
N VAL A 192 -13.74 9.66 7.90
CA VAL A 192 -13.35 9.25 6.55
C VAL A 192 -12.49 8.00 6.67
N LEU A 193 -12.98 6.87 6.18
CA LEU A 193 -12.17 5.66 6.08
C LEU A 193 -11.23 5.76 4.89
N ILE A 194 -9.93 5.59 5.11
CA ILE A 194 -8.93 5.59 4.03
C ILE A 194 -9.07 4.34 3.16
N ARG A 195 -9.38 3.20 3.77
CA ARG A 195 -9.90 2.01 3.08
C ARG A 195 -11.14 1.48 3.76
N ASN A 196 -12.12 1.03 2.98
CA ASN A 196 -13.34 0.40 3.47
C ASN A 196 -13.44 -1.09 3.13
N GLY A 197 -12.43 -1.66 2.46
CA GLY A 197 -12.36 -3.06 2.05
C GLY A 197 -10.96 -3.67 2.25
N ASP A 198 -10.79 -4.91 1.82
CA ASP A 198 -9.52 -5.62 1.86
C ASP A 198 -8.75 -5.41 0.54
N TYR A 199 -8.17 -4.24 0.39
CA TYR A 199 -7.30 -3.89 -0.73
C TYR A 199 -6.12 -3.06 -0.23
N PHE A 200 -5.00 -3.11 -0.96
CA PHE A 200 -3.77 -2.41 -0.61
C PHE A 200 -3.86 -0.93 -1.02
N ILE A 201 -3.41 -0.03 -0.14
CA ILE A 201 -3.17 1.39 -0.45
C ILE A 201 -1.74 1.72 0.00
N SER A 202 -0.94 2.30 -0.89
CA SER A 202 0.42 2.74 -0.54
C SER A 202 0.41 3.87 0.49
N LEU A 203 1.45 3.95 1.32
CA LEU A 203 1.55 4.93 2.41
C LEU A 203 1.34 6.37 1.91
N ARG A 204 1.93 6.72 0.76
CA ARG A 204 1.75 8.03 0.12
C ARG A 204 0.28 8.30 -0.27
N ASN A 205 -0.40 7.31 -0.83
CA ASN A 205 -1.80 7.44 -1.24
C ASN A 205 -2.76 7.54 -0.05
N ARG A 206 -2.44 6.93 1.09
CA ARG A 206 -3.22 7.09 2.34
C ARG A 206 -3.23 8.54 2.81
N ILE A 207 -2.06 9.17 2.83
CA ILE A 207 -1.89 10.58 3.19
C ILE A 207 -2.59 11.48 2.15
N LYS A 208 -2.45 11.16 0.86
CA LYS A 208 -3.12 11.89 -0.23
C LYS A 208 -4.65 11.91 -0.03
N ARG A 209 -5.27 10.75 0.25
CA ARG A 209 -6.71 10.64 0.52
C ARG A 209 -7.14 11.47 1.73
N ALA A 210 -6.40 11.40 2.83
CA ALA A 210 -6.70 12.21 4.02
C ALA A 210 -6.69 13.71 3.71
N ARG A 211 -5.68 14.18 2.97
CA ARG A 211 -5.57 15.59 2.53
C ARG A 211 -6.68 15.99 1.58
N GLN A 212 -7.05 15.14 0.61
CA GLN A 212 -8.16 15.38 -0.32
C GLN A 212 -9.49 15.59 0.42
N HIS A 213 -9.70 14.86 1.52
CA HIS A 213 -10.89 15.03 2.36
C HIS A 213 -10.78 16.16 3.39
N LYS A 214 -9.70 16.94 3.37
CA LYS A 214 -9.41 18.04 4.31
C LYS A 214 -9.50 17.58 5.77
N ALA A 215 -8.92 16.41 6.06
CA ALA A 215 -8.91 15.83 7.40
C ALA A 215 -8.14 16.72 8.38
N ASP A 216 -8.72 16.94 9.56
CA ASP A 216 -8.13 17.70 10.65
C ASP A 216 -7.32 16.79 11.59
N LEU A 217 -7.66 15.49 11.65
CA LEU A 217 -6.92 14.46 12.36
C LEU A 217 -6.75 13.22 11.47
N PHE A 218 -5.56 12.61 11.50
CA PHE A 218 -5.28 11.33 10.86
C PHE A 218 -4.95 10.29 11.93
N VAL A 219 -5.70 9.20 11.97
CA VAL A 219 -5.54 8.09 12.93
C VAL A 219 -5.21 6.84 12.15
N SER A 220 -3.99 6.32 12.27
CA SER A 220 -3.63 5.00 11.74
C SER A 220 -3.78 3.92 12.80
N ILE A 221 -4.46 2.84 12.46
CA ILE A 221 -4.74 1.71 13.35
C ILE A 221 -3.94 0.50 12.89
N HIS A 222 -3.12 -0.02 13.80
CA HIS A 222 -2.28 -1.20 13.63
C HIS A 222 -2.52 -2.18 14.80
N ALA A 223 -2.24 -3.45 14.56
CA ALA A 223 -2.27 -4.53 15.54
C ALA A 223 -0.99 -5.35 15.40
N ASP A 224 0.12 -4.68 15.68
CA ASP A 224 1.48 -5.15 15.42
C ASP A 224 1.82 -6.44 16.18
N ALA A 225 2.84 -7.14 15.69
CA ALA A 225 3.49 -8.24 16.40
C ALA A 225 4.95 -7.92 16.68
N PHE A 226 5.36 -8.03 17.94
CA PHE A 226 6.76 -7.95 18.35
C PHE A 226 7.42 -9.34 18.31
N ARG A 227 8.75 -9.37 18.17
CA ARG A 227 9.54 -10.62 18.20
C ARG A 227 9.45 -11.36 19.53
N ASP A 228 9.30 -10.62 20.64
CA ASP A 228 9.06 -11.21 21.94
C ASP A 228 7.56 -11.49 22.13
N PRO A 229 7.12 -12.76 22.23
CA PRO A 229 5.72 -13.11 22.43
C PRO A 229 5.18 -12.67 23.81
N ARG A 230 6.04 -12.19 24.72
CA ARG A 230 5.66 -11.61 26.02
C ARG A 230 5.28 -10.13 25.89
N ALA A 231 5.73 -9.45 24.84
CA ALA A 231 5.36 -8.06 24.58
C ALA A 231 3.86 -7.98 24.22
N SER A 232 3.09 -7.31 25.06
CA SER A 232 1.65 -7.18 24.92
C SER A 232 1.18 -5.85 25.51
N GLY A 233 0.04 -5.36 25.01
CA GLY A 233 -0.54 -4.10 25.44
C GLY A 233 -0.62 -3.07 24.33
N SER A 234 -1.44 -2.05 24.53
CA SER A 234 -1.65 -1.00 23.54
C SER A 234 -0.52 0.04 23.59
N SER A 235 -0.23 0.64 22.44
CA SER A 235 0.73 1.73 22.29
C SER A 235 0.16 2.80 21.35
N VAL A 236 0.62 4.04 21.52
CA VAL A 236 0.29 5.17 20.66
C VAL A 236 1.59 5.82 20.20
N TYR A 237 1.70 6.02 18.90
CA TYR A 237 2.87 6.62 18.26
C TYR A 237 2.51 7.92 17.55
N VAL A 238 3.43 8.88 17.60
CA VAL A 238 3.35 10.15 16.88
C VAL A 238 4.63 10.38 16.09
N LEU A 239 4.55 11.20 15.04
CA LEU A 239 5.71 11.52 14.22
C LEU A 239 6.79 12.24 15.05
N SER A 240 8.05 11.83 14.92
CA SER A 240 9.20 12.49 15.56
C SER A 240 10.14 13.14 14.55
N ARG A 241 10.62 14.35 14.85
CA ARG A 241 11.66 15.05 14.09
C ARG A 241 13.08 14.59 14.43
N HIS A 242 13.28 13.96 15.59
CA HIS A 242 14.60 13.56 16.11
C HIS A 242 14.86 12.05 16.03
N GLY A 243 14.07 11.33 15.23
CA GLY A 243 14.12 9.87 15.15
C GLY A 243 13.22 9.17 16.16
N ALA A 244 13.15 7.83 16.09
CA ALA A 244 12.27 7.05 16.96
C ALA A 244 12.73 7.07 18.41
N SER A 245 11.79 7.10 19.36
CA SER A 245 12.09 7.26 20.80
C SER A 245 12.57 5.98 21.49
N SER A 246 12.57 4.84 20.79
CA SER A 246 13.08 3.56 21.29
C SER A 246 13.44 2.64 20.12
N GLU A 247 14.25 1.60 20.37
CA GLU A 247 14.54 0.55 19.40
C GLU A 247 13.26 -0.16 18.93
N ALA A 248 12.31 -0.39 19.84
CA ALA A 248 11.01 -0.96 19.50
C ALA A 248 10.20 -0.05 18.55
N ALA A 249 10.21 1.26 18.80
CA ALA A 249 9.55 2.25 17.94
C ALA A 249 10.26 2.39 16.58
N ARG A 250 11.59 2.27 16.54
CA ARG A 250 12.39 2.30 15.30
C ARG A 250 12.10 1.09 14.44
N TRP A 251 12.16 -0.10 15.03
CA TRP A 251 11.86 -1.34 14.34
C TRP A 251 10.42 -1.37 13.81
N LEU A 252 9.46 -0.90 14.61
CA LEU A 252 8.08 -0.75 14.15
C LEU A 252 7.99 0.24 12.99
N ALA A 253 8.72 1.37 13.07
CA ALA A 253 8.81 2.36 12.00
C ALA A 253 9.21 1.72 10.67
N GLU A 254 10.35 1.02 10.67
CA GLU A 254 10.91 0.33 9.52
C GLU A 254 9.96 -0.72 8.96
N ARG A 255 9.31 -1.50 9.84
CA ARG A 255 8.36 -2.54 9.44
C ARG A 255 7.15 -1.98 8.70
N GLU A 256 6.47 -0.96 9.21
CA GLU A 256 5.31 -0.43 8.46
C GLU A 256 5.75 0.36 7.22
N ASN A 257 6.94 0.98 7.23
CA ASN A 257 7.49 1.60 6.04
C ASN A 257 7.78 0.56 4.94
N ALA A 258 8.07 -0.69 5.31
CA ALA A 258 8.23 -1.79 4.37
C ALA A 258 6.89 -2.33 3.81
N SER A 259 5.73 -1.86 4.30
CA SER A 259 4.40 -2.23 3.78
C SER A 259 4.28 -1.93 2.28
N ASP A 260 4.85 -0.81 1.81
CA ASP A 260 4.88 -0.46 0.38
C ASP A 260 5.66 -1.47 -0.47
N LEU A 261 6.74 -2.04 0.08
CA LEU A 261 7.50 -3.09 -0.60
C LEU A 261 6.74 -4.41 -0.64
N VAL A 262 6.06 -4.77 0.44
CA VAL A 262 5.25 -5.99 0.53
C VAL A 262 4.05 -5.90 -0.40
N GLY A 263 3.33 -4.78 -0.35
CA GLY A 263 2.20 -4.46 -1.21
C GLY A 263 2.60 -4.34 -2.67
N GLY A 264 3.85 -4.00 -2.95
CA GLY A 264 4.41 -3.88 -4.28
C GLY A 264 4.24 -2.47 -4.82
N VAL A 265 5.13 -1.56 -4.45
CA VAL A 265 5.23 -0.19 -4.97
C VAL A 265 6.65 -0.02 -5.51
N SER A 266 6.81 0.52 -6.73
CA SER A 266 8.15 0.80 -7.28
C SER A 266 8.83 1.97 -6.55
N LEU A 267 10.15 1.89 -6.39
CA LEU A 267 10.96 2.95 -5.77
C LEU A 267 11.09 4.20 -6.65
N ASP A 268 10.64 4.15 -7.91
CA ASP A 268 10.74 5.25 -8.88
C ASP A 268 9.70 6.38 -8.68
N ASP A 269 8.67 6.18 -7.85
CA ASP A 269 7.66 7.21 -7.52
C ASP A 269 8.17 8.24 -6.46
N LYS A 270 9.50 8.34 -6.24
CA LYS A 270 10.15 9.14 -5.18
C LYS A 270 10.49 10.60 -5.56
N ASP A 271 10.23 11.03 -6.80
CA ASP A 271 10.80 12.28 -7.32
C ASP A 271 10.07 13.60 -6.98
N ASP A 272 8.93 13.59 -6.26
CA ASP A 272 8.19 14.83 -5.95
C ASP A 272 8.65 15.54 -4.66
N LEU A 273 9.80 15.17 -4.07
CA LEU A 273 10.21 15.62 -2.74
C LEU A 273 10.97 16.97 -2.72
N LEU A 274 10.56 17.97 -3.50
CA LEU A 274 11.15 19.32 -3.43
C LEU A 274 10.10 20.43 -3.36
N ARG A 275 9.54 20.60 -2.16
CA ARG A 275 9.20 21.92 -1.59
C ARG A 275 9.59 21.96 -0.12
N LYS A 276 10.89 21.94 0.16
CA LYS A 276 11.44 22.38 1.45
C LYS A 276 11.60 23.89 1.41
N VAL A 277 11.41 24.53 2.56
CA VAL A 277 11.36 25.99 2.80
C VAL A 277 9.96 26.61 2.61
N PHE A 278 8.98 26.12 3.37
CA PHE A 278 7.91 26.88 4.07
C PHE A 278 7.14 25.97 5.07
N LEU A 279 7.78 24.88 5.55
CA LEU A 279 7.09 23.73 6.16
C LEU A 279 7.35 23.58 7.67
N ASP A 280 8.35 24.26 8.22
CA ASP A 280 8.94 23.89 9.52
C ASP A 280 8.11 24.30 10.74
N LEU A 281 7.52 25.50 10.76
CA LEU A 281 6.65 25.94 11.87
C LEU A 281 5.30 25.21 11.86
N SER A 282 4.72 24.99 10.68
CA SER A 282 3.45 24.26 10.51
C SER A 282 3.54 22.79 10.93
N GLN A 283 4.71 22.17 10.75
CA GLN A 283 4.96 20.80 11.20
C GLN A 283 5.11 20.70 12.72
N THR A 284 5.84 21.63 13.35
CA THR A 284 6.00 21.62 14.82
C THR A 284 4.64 21.71 15.52
N ALA A 285 3.79 22.66 15.12
CA ALA A 285 2.45 22.80 15.70
C ALA A 285 1.59 21.54 15.50
N ALA A 286 1.68 20.90 14.32
CA ALA A 286 0.96 19.66 14.04
C ALA A 286 1.47 18.48 14.89
N ILE A 287 2.77 18.41 15.17
CA ILE A 287 3.37 17.40 16.05
C ILE A 287 2.94 17.62 17.50
N ASP A 288 2.97 18.86 18.00
CA ASP A 288 2.54 19.17 19.37
C ASP A 288 1.06 18.81 19.60
N ALA A 289 0.20 19.15 18.63
CA ALA A 289 -1.19 18.73 18.64
C ALA A 289 -1.34 17.20 18.62
N SER A 290 -0.51 16.50 17.83
CA SER A 290 -0.49 15.04 17.78
C SER A 290 -0.05 14.40 19.11
N VAL A 291 0.95 14.97 19.79
CA VAL A 291 1.40 14.52 21.11
C VAL A 291 0.28 14.66 22.13
N ASN A 292 -0.41 15.80 22.14
CA ASN A 292 -1.53 16.06 23.06
C ASN A 292 -2.67 15.04 22.85
N VAL A 293 -3.16 14.90 21.61
CA VAL A 293 -4.21 13.93 21.27
C VAL A 293 -3.75 12.50 21.59
N GLY A 294 -2.51 12.15 21.24
CA GLY A 294 -1.94 10.84 21.52
C GLY A 294 -1.89 10.52 23.02
N GLY A 295 -1.59 11.51 23.86
CA GLY A 295 -1.58 11.38 25.31
C GLY A 295 -2.96 11.06 25.87
N HIS A 296 -3.99 11.76 25.39
CA HIS A 296 -5.38 11.49 25.78
C HIS A 296 -5.84 10.08 25.36
N VAL A 297 -5.50 9.65 24.14
CA VAL A 297 -5.81 8.29 23.66
C VAL A 297 -5.12 7.24 24.52
N LEU A 298 -3.82 7.40 24.78
CA LEU A 298 -3.05 6.46 25.60
C LEU A 298 -3.61 6.34 27.02
N GLN A 299 -3.99 7.46 27.64
CA GLN A 299 -4.60 7.47 28.97
C GLN A 299 -5.91 6.68 29.01
N ARG A 300 -6.74 6.75 27.95
CA ARG A 300 -7.97 5.97 27.85
C ARG A 300 -7.70 4.48 27.64
N LEU A 301 -6.70 4.15 26.82
CA LEU A 301 -6.29 2.76 26.59
C LEU A 301 -5.74 2.09 27.87
N ASN A 302 -4.99 2.84 28.69
CA ASN A 302 -4.47 2.36 29.97
C ASN A 302 -5.56 1.94 30.97
N ARG A 303 -6.79 2.47 30.83
CA ARG A 303 -7.92 2.06 31.68
C ARG A 303 -8.56 0.75 31.23
N LEU A 304 -8.29 0.32 30.00
CA LEU A 304 -8.88 -0.89 29.41
C LEU A 304 -7.94 -2.10 29.49
N GLY A 305 -6.64 -1.88 29.67
CA GLY A 305 -5.66 -2.96 29.75
C GLY A 305 -4.22 -2.45 29.87
N LYS A 306 -3.27 -3.38 29.79
CA LYS A 306 -1.83 -3.07 29.86
C LYS A 306 -1.42 -2.19 28.69
N ILE A 307 -0.60 -1.18 28.95
CA ILE A 307 0.08 -0.36 27.93
C ILE A 307 1.55 -0.79 27.81
N HIS A 308 2.10 -0.74 26.60
CA HIS A 308 3.48 -1.14 26.34
C HIS A 308 4.50 -0.08 26.82
N HIS A 309 4.13 1.21 26.82
CA HIS A 309 4.92 2.32 27.34
C HIS A 309 4.05 3.33 28.09
N GLN A 310 4.58 3.96 29.15
CA GLN A 310 3.83 4.91 29.98
C GLN A 310 3.61 6.30 29.34
N GLY A 311 4.14 6.53 28.13
CA GLY A 311 4.00 7.78 27.39
C GLY A 311 3.90 7.57 25.88
N VAL A 312 3.47 8.62 25.16
CA VAL A 312 3.41 8.61 23.69
C VAL A 312 4.81 8.45 23.13
N SER A 313 5.00 7.50 22.21
CA SER A 313 6.31 7.21 21.63
C SER A 313 6.49 7.90 20.28
N GLY A 314 7.67 8.47 20.05
CA GLY A 314 8.05 9.05 18.77
C GLY A 314 8.40 7.97 17.76
N ARG A 315 7.87 8.07 16.54
CA ARG A 315 8.13 7.15 15.43
C ARG A 315 8.77 7.89 14.26
N ALA A 316 9.74 7.25 13.59
CA ALA A 316 10.39 7.84 12.42
C ALA A 316 9.44 7.90 11.22
N SER A 317 9.63 8.93 10.38
CA SER A 317 8.87 9.10 9.12
C SER A 317 9.26 8.03 8.08
N PRO A 318 8.39 7.70 7.12
CA PRO A 318 8.79 7.01 5.89
C PRO A 318 9.83 7.81 5.12
N SER A 319 10.84 7.14 4.55
CA SER A 319 11.93 7.72 3.75
C SER A 319 11.70 7.71 2.25
#